data_AF-A0A8S3YNQ8-F1
#
_entry.id   AF-A0A8S3YNQ8-F1
#
_cell.length_a   1.000
_cell.length_b   1.000
_cell.length_c   1.000
_cell.angle_alpha   90.00
_cell.angle_beta   90.00
_cell.angle_gamma   90.00
#
_symmetry.space_group_name_H-M   'P 1'
#
loop_
_entity.id
_entity.type
_entity.pdbx_description
1 polymer ?
#
loop_
_entity_poly.entity_id
_entity_poly.type
_entity_poly.pdbx_seq_one_letter_code
_entity_poly.pdbx_strand_id
1 'polypeptide(L)'
;MRVIVWRRSKLSGNFWNILKIALVTLLIVTFVVPLRNIFFSAALPGMWKEHSTFFLLKVVLDYQSLPADGGHLSHSSVIFNINTNKMQERFPLSQQSFQAYYDRVAVLSKLSASDRAARLELEQLQRFKPGMSKHERAISLFTLDVFVSACEAANLTYFLVSGSALGALRHHGIIPWDDDIDIMMNSSEWKMITKVLGNLPDFELYRPRNVQWKFFMKSLPAGNKPFKWPNVDIFFFNEDDTHVWAQTMGAKASLCSKKSDVFPLVRRKFEMWNLPAPRRLHFLVSAEFGQYQSVCKTSYYDHKKNRFSPKHTLATVDCEKLHNVFPFVFRETHKQGVIVEVCKIGEKVLRNITVPLDL
;
A
#
# COMPACT_ATOMS: atom_id res chain seq x y z
N MET A 1 -59.45 4.85 -11.01
CA MET A 1 -58.33 4.02 -11.49
C MET A 1 -57.63 4.79 -12.62
N ARG A 2 -56.52 5.49 -12.35
CA ARG A 2 -55.75 6.18 -13.40
C ARG A 2 -54.78 5.17 -14.00
N VAL A 3 -55.04 4.74 -15.23
CA VAL A 3 -54.12 3.92 -16.01
C VAL A 3 -52.94 4.82 -16.39
N ILE A 4 -51.76 4.55 -15.83
CA ILE A 4 -50.51 5.17 -16.26
C ILE A 4 -50.19 4.60 -17.65
N VAL A 5 -50.54 5.35 -18.69
CA VAL A 5 -50.11 5.05 -20.05
C VAL A 5 -48.64 5.42 -20.16
N TRP A 6 -47.77 4.41 -20.15
CA TRP A 6 -46.36 4.58 -20.49
C TRP A 6 -46.25 5.05 -21.95
N ARG A 7 -45.92 6.34 -22.15
CA ARG A 7 -45.51 6.85 -23.46
C ARG A 7 -44.29 6.03 -23.91
N ARG A 8 -44.45 5.19 -24.93
CA ARG A 8 -43.32 4.55 -25.64
C ARG A 8 -42.43 5.67 -26.17
N SER A 9 -41.28 5.91 -25.55
CA SER A 9 -40.28 6.84 -26.07
C SER A 9 -39.82 6.35 -27.44
N LYS A 10 -39.81 7.23 -28.44
CA LYS A 10 -39.16 7.03 -29.75
C LYS A 10 -37.63 6.96 -29.57
N LEU A 11 -37.14 5.91 -28.93
CA LEU A 11 -35.73 5.54 -28.98
C LEU A 11 -35.53 4.71 -30.26
N SER A 12 -34.50 5.04 -31.05
CA SER A 12 -34.24 4.41 -32.35
C SER A 12 -34.07 2.90 -32.20
N GLY A 13 -34.36 2.11 -33.26
CA GLY A 13 -34.15 0.65 -33.23
C GLY A 13 -32.73 0.25 -32.82
N ASN A 14 -31.74 1.10 -33.13
CA ASN A 14 -30.36 0.93 -32.70
C ASN A 14 -30.18 1.02 -31.19
N PHE A 15 -30.90 1.91 -30.49
CA PHE A 15 -30.85 2.00 -29.03
C PHE A 15 -31.31 0.70 -28.38
N TRP A 16 -32.45 0.15 -28.82
CA TRP A 16 -32.99 -1.09 -28.24
C TRP A 16 -32.12 -2.30 -28.53
N ASN A 17 -31.46 -2.35 -29.69
CA ASN A 17 -30.49 -3.40 -30.01
C ASN A 17 -29.22 -3.27 -29.16
N ILE A 18 -28.69 -2.05 -28.97
CA ILE A 18 -27.57 -1.79 -28.07
C ILE A 18 -27.92 -2.18 -26.63
N LEU A 19 -29.11 -1.82 -26.15
CA LEU A 19 -29.58 -2.15 -24.81
C LEU A 19 -29.72 -3.67 -24.62
N LYS A 20 -30.29 -4.39 -25.61
CA LYS A 20 -30.37 -5.85 -25.59
C LYS A 20 -28.98 -6.49 -25.54
N ILE A 21 -28.04 -6.04 -26.37
CA ILE A 21 -26.66 -6.56 -26.37
C ILE A 21 -25.99 -6.27 -25.02
N ALA A 22 -26.18 -5.07 -24.45
CA ALA A 22 -25.65 -4.71 -23.14
C ALA A 22 -26.24 -5.59 -22.02
N LEU A 23 -27.55 -5.84 -22.04
CA LEU A 23 -28.22 -6.71 -21.05
C LEU A 23 -27.78 -8.17 -21.16
N VAL A 24 -27.67 -8.72 -22.38
CA VAL A 24 -27.18 -10.08 -22.60
C VAL A 24 -25.71 -10.20 -22.20
N THR A 25 -24.88 -9.21 -22.54
CA THR A 25 -23.47 -9.18 -22.13
C THR A 25 -23.35 -9.11 -20.60
N LEU A 26 -24.16 -8.26 -19.95
CA LEU A 26 -24.21 -8.17 -18.49
C LEU A 26 -24.64 -9.51 -17.86
N LEU A 27 -25.64 -10.19 -18.44
CA LEU A 27 -26.10 -11.49 -17.98
C LEU A 27 -24.98 -12.55 -18.12
N ILE A 28 -24.32 -12.61 -19.28
CA ILE A 28 -23.20 -13.53 -19.54
C ILE A 28 -22.04 -13.26 -18.57
N VAL A 29 -21.61 -12.00 -18.41
CA VAL A 29 -20.57 -11.58 -17.46
C VAL A 29 -20.98 -11.87 -16.01
N THR A 30 -22.27 -11.87 -15.69
CA THR A 30 -22.75 -12.17 -14.34
C THR A 30 -22.65 -13.65 -14.00
N PHE A 31 -23.03 -14.54 -14.92
CA PHE A 31 -23.21 -15.97 -14.63
C PHE A 31 -22.12 -16.87 -15.21
N VAL A 32 -21.32 -16.40 -16.17
CA VAL A 32 -20.23 -17.18 -16.77
C VAL A 32 -18.90 -16.72 -16.18
N VAL A 33 -18.47 -17.38 -15.11
CA VAL A 33 -17.25 -17.04 -14.34
C VAL A 33 -16.01 -16.86 -15.21
N PRO A 34 -15.71 -17.70 -16.23
CA PRO A 34 -14.57 -17.46 -17.11
C PRO A 34 -14.65 -16.13 -17.87
N LEU A 35 -15.82 -15.78 -18.40
CA LEU A 35 -16.03 -14.53 -19.17
C LEU A 35 -16.05 -13.31 -18.27
N ARG A 36 -16.67 -13.43 -17.09
CA ARG A 36 -16.52 -12.47 -16.00
C ARG A 36 -15.05 -12.20 -15.72
N ASN A 37 -14.26 -13.27 -15.61
CA ASN A 37 -12.87 -13.14 -15.24
C ASN A 37 -12.05 -12.39 -16.29
N ILE A 38 -12.33 -12.60 -17.57
CA ILE A 38 -11.72 -11.82 -18.64
C ILE A 38 -12.10 -10.33 -18.49
N PHE A 39 -13.38 -10.03 -18.25
CA PHE A 39 -13.88 -8.66 -18.15
C PHE A 39 -13.29 -7.89 -16.96
N PHE A 40 -13.24 -8.50 -15.77
CA PHE A 40 -12.73 -7.83 -14.56
C PHE A 40 -11.21 -7.86 -14.42
N SER A 41 -10.49 -8.69 -15.19
CA SER A 41 -9.02 -8.79 -15.11
C SER A 41 -8.27 -7.49 -15.35
N ALA A 42 -8.86 -6.56 -16.12
CA ALA A 42 -8.28 -5.24 -16.35
C ALA A 42 -8.51 -4.28 -15.18
N ALA A 43 -9.57 -4.47 -14.40
CA ALA A 43 -9.98 -3.58 -13.31
C ALA A 43 -9.52 -4.06 -11.92
N LEU A 44 -9.39 -5.38 -11.74
CA LEU A 44 -8.94 -6.02 -10.52
C LEU A 44 -7.97 -7.14 -10.93
N PRO A 45 -6.74 -7.23 -10.40
CA PRO A 45 -5.86 -8.38 -10.63
C PRO A 45 -5.94 -9.36 -9.44
N GLY A 46 -6.21 -10.64 -9.72
CA GLY A 46 -5.99 -11.75 -8.76
C GLY A 46 -7.07 -11.99 -7.69
N MET A 47 -7.30 -11.05 -6.77
CA MET A 47 -8.02 -11.30 -5.48
C MET A 47 -9.52 -11.62 -5.59
N TRP A 48 -10.12 -11.36 -6.73
CA TRP A 48 -11.57 -11.36 -6.93
C TRP A 48 -12.09 -12.63 -7.62
N LYS A 49 -11.19 -13.49 -8.11
CA LYS A 49 -11.53 -14.65 -8.94
C LYS A 49 -12.46 -15.65 -8.22
N GLU A 50 -12.31 -15.76 -6.90
CA GLU A 50 -13.09 -16.69 -6.06
C GLU A 50 -14.39 -16.08 -5.52
N HIS A 51 -14.60 -14.77 -5.68
CA HIS A 51 -15.79 -14.10 -5.17
C HIS A 51 -16.98 -14.16 -6.14
N SER A 52 -18.19 -13.94 -5.62
CA SER A 52 -19.41 -13.86 -6.44
C SER A 52 -19.43 -12.59 -7.29
N THR A 53 -20.05 -12.64 -8.47
CA THR A 53 -20.14 -11.47 -9.36
C THR A 53 -20.86 -10.30 -8.70
N PHE A 54 -21.89 -10.57 -7.89
CA PHE A 54 -22.61 -9.53 -7.15
C PHE A 54 -21.73 -8.78 -6.16
N PHE A 55 -20.85 -9.49 -5.44
CA PHE A 55 -19.89 -8.85 -4.56
C PHE A 55 -18.91 -7.98 -5.36
N LEU A 56 -18.41 -8.46 -6.49
CA LEU A 56 -17.50 -7.67 -7.32
C LEU A 56 -18.14 -6.41 -7.89
N LEU A 57 -19.41 -6.51 -8.32
CA LEU A 57 -20.19 -5.35 -8.72
C LEU A 57 -20.35 -4.37 -7.57
N LYS A 58 -20.63 -4.86 -6.34
CA LYS A 58 -20.66 -4.02 -5.13
C LYS A 58 -19.35 -3.27 -4.94
N VAL A 59 -18.19 -3.94 -4.99
CA VAL A 59 -16.87 -3.29 -4.83
C VAL A 59 -16.60 -2.27 -5.94
N VAL A 60 -16.92 -2.59 -7.19
CA VAL A 60 -16.67 -1.69 -8.32
C VAL A 60 -17.57 -0.46 -8.28
N LEU A 61 -18.84 -0.62 -7.87
CA LEU A 61 -19.80 0.47 -7.78
C LEU A 61 -19.71 1.28 -6.49
N ASP A 62 -19.10 0.72 -5.44
CA ASP A 62 -18.89 1.42 -4.17
C ASP A 62 -17.66 2.32 -4.25
N TYR A 63 -17.85 3.63 -4.09
CA TYR A 63 -16.78 4.63 -4.19
C TYR A 63 -16.67 5.42 -2.90
N GLN A 64 -15.46 5.93 -2.65
CA GLN A 64 -15.21 6.81 -1.52
C GLN A 64 -16.12 8.04 -1.62
N SER A 65 -17.04 8.15 -0.65
CA SER A 65 -17.99 9.26 -0.51
C SER A 65 -17.83 9.97 0.84
N LEU A 66 -16.61 9.95 1.38
CA LEU A 66 -16.29 10.59 2.65
C LEU A 66 -16.42 12.12 2.52
N PRO A 67 -17.15 12.80 3.42
CA PRO A 67 -17.27 14.25 3.38
C PRO A 67 -15.91 14.93 3.50
N ALA A 68 -15.59 15.78 2.53
CA ALA A 68 -14.52 16.77 2.66
C ALA A 68 -15.05 17.95 3.46
N ASP A 69 -15.46 17.73 4.72
CA ASP A 69 -16.04 18.82 5.49
C ASP A 69 -14.98 19.90 5.76
N GLY A 70 -15.29 21.14 5.35
CA GLY A 70 -14.66 22.37 5.84
C GLY A 70 -15.25 22.84 7.17
N GLY A 71 -16.02 22.00 7.85
CA GLY A 71 -16.60 22.29 9.15
C GLY A 71 -15.52 22.33 10.24
N HIS A 72 -15.73 23.21 11.23
CA HIS A 72 -14.87 23.29 12.42
C HIS A 72 -14.71 21.91 13.06
N LEU A 73 -13.49 21.39 13.05
CA LEU A 73 -13.15 20.19 13.79
C LEU A 73 -13.32 20.51 15.28
N SER A 74 -14.27 19.84 15.94
CA SER A 74 -14.38 19.90 17.40
C SER A 74 -13.08 19.42 18.04
N HIS A 75 -12.66 20.07 19.13
CA HIS A 75 -11.42 19.69 19.82
C HIS A 75 -11.46 18.21 20.22
N SER A 76 -10.40 17.48 19.89
CA SER A 76 -10.16 16.14 20.43
C SER A 76 -9.92 16.26 21.94
N SER A 77 -10.57 15.39 22.72
CA SER A 77 -10.26 15.23 24.15
C SER A 77 -8.91 14.53 24.37
N VAL A 78 -8.30 13.99 23.30
CA VAL A 78 -6.98 13.39 23.34
C VAL A 78 -5.94 14.46 23.06
N ILE A 79 -5.18 14.84 24.09
CA ILE A 79 -4.07 15.79 23.99
C ILE A 79 -2.80 15.00 23.65
N PHE A 80 -2.20 15.28 22.50
CA PHE A 80 -0.91 14.71 22.11
C PHE A 80 0.20 15.75 22.31
N ASN A 81 1.18 15.43 23.16
CA ASN A 81 2.38 16.24 23.29
C ASN A 81 3.46 15.70 22.32
N ILE A 82 3.52 16.26 21.11
CA ILE A 82 4.49 15.87 20.10
C ILE A 82 5.76 16.70 20.29
N ASN A 83 6.87 16.04 20.58
CA ASN A 83 8.17 16.70 20.62
C ASN A 83 8.96 16.38 19.34
N THR A 84 8.86 17.27 18.35
CA THR A 84 9.54 17.14 17.06
C THR A 84 11.07 17.22 17.18
N ASN A 85 11.60 17.87 18.22
CA ASN A 85 13.04 17.93 18.48
C ASN A 85 13.64 16.56 18.87
N LYS A 86 12.82 15.64 19.40
CA LYS A 86 13.24 14.26 19.71
C LYS A 86 13.28 13.32 18.51
N MET A 87 12.87 13.78 17.32
CA MET A 87 12.93 12.97 16.09
C MET A 87 14.36 12.48 15.84
N GLN A 88 15.36 13.34 15.99
CA GLN A 88 16.76 12.97 15.72
C GLN A 88 17.32 11.98 16.76
N GLU A 89 16.84 12.03 18.00
CA GLU A 89 17.22 11.08 19.06
C GLU A 89 16.63 9.69 18.79
N ARG A 90 15.37 9.62 18.35
CA ARG A 90 14.64 8.36 18.12
C ARG A 90 14.98 7.72 16.77
N PHE A 91 15.36 8.53 15.78
CA PHE A 91 15.72 8.09 14.42
C PHE A 91 17.11 8.62 14.04
N PRO A 92 18.18 8.09 14.67
CA PRO A 92 19.53 8.62 14.48
C PRO A 92 19.99 8.48 13.01
N LEU A 93 20.36 9.63 12.42
CA LEU A 93 20.87 9.73 11.04
C LEU A 93 22.26 9.08 10.86
N SER A 94 22.89 8.66 11.95
CA SER A 94 24.23 8.06 11.98
C SER A 94 24.28 6.65 11.39
N GLN A 95 23.16 5.92 11.35
CA GLN A 95 23.12 4.59 10.72
C GLN A 95 23.08 4.76 9.19
N GLN A 96 24.13 4.34 8.48
CA GLN A 96 24.10 4.24 7.01
C GLN A 96 23.10 3.16 6.60
N SER A 97 21.87 3.56 6.31
CA SER A 97 20.92 2.72 5.59
C SER A 97 21.49 2.38 4.22
N PHE A 98 21.53 1.08 3.88
CA PHE A 98 21.89 0.59 2.54
C PHE A 98 23.35 0.84 2.11
N GLN A 99 24.32 0.80 3.04
CA GLN A 99 25.73 0.96 2.69
C GLN A 99 26.21 -0.04 1.63
N ALA A 100 25.79 -1.31 1.77
CA ALA A 100 26.11 -2.36 0.80
C ALA A 100 25.69 -2.01 -0.65
N TYR A 101 24.55 -1.34 -0.82
CA TYR A 101 24.12 -0.82 -2.12
C TYR A 101 25.11 0.22 -2.66
N TYR A 102 25.45 1.24 -1.86
CA TYR A 102 26.33 2.31 -2.31
C TYR A 102 27.75 1.82 -2.59
N ASP A 103 28.26 0.88 -1.78
CA ASP A 103 29.55 0.23 -2.02
C ASP A 103 29.54 -0.54 -3.34
N ARG A 104 28.48 -1.33 -3.61
CA ARG A 104 28.35 -2.07 -4.87
C ARG A 104 28.28 -1.14 -6.07
N VAL A 105 27.50 -0.05 -5.98
CA VAL A 105 27.43 0.97 -7.03
C VAL A 105 28.80 1.60 -7.29
N ALA A 106 29.57 1.93 -6.24
CA ALA A 106 30.89 2.52 -6.38
C ALA A 106 31.89 1.58 -7.08
N VAL A 107 31.86 0.29 -6.73
CA VAL A 107 32.67 -0.74 -7.40
C VAL A 107 32.29 -0.86 -8.87
N LEU A 108 31.00 -1.05 -9.16
CA LEU A 108 30.51 -1.20 -10.53
C LEU A 108 30.78 0.05 -11.39
N SER A 109 30.70 1.25 -10.81
CA SER A 109 31.00 2.50 -11.51
C SER A 109 32.44 2.60 -11.98
N LYS A 110 33.40 2.00 -11.24
CA LYS A 110 34.80 1.96 -11.66
C LYS A 110 35.04 0.95 -12.80
N LEU A 111 34.30 -0.15 -12.79
CA LEU A 111 34.45 -1.25 -13.75
C LEU A 111 33.68 -1.01 -15.06
N SER A 112 32.60 -0.22 -15.03
CA SER A 112 31.66 -0.06 -16.15
C SER A 112 32.26 0.51 -17.44
N ALA A 113 33.41 1.19 -17.36
CA ALA A 113 34.11 1.73 -18.52
C ALA A 113 34.77 0.63 -19.38
N SER A 114 35.23 -0.46 -18.76
CA SER A 114 35.97 -1.54 -19.42
C SER A 114 35.22 -2.88 -19.42
N ASP A 115 34.22 -3.06 -18.56
CA ASP A 115 33.43 -4.29 -18.44
C ASP A 115 31.94 -4.04 -18.76
N ARG A 116 31.48 -4.66 -19.85
CA ARG A 116 30.08 -4.61 -20.29
C ARG A 116 29.13 -5.22 -19.25
N ALA A 117 29.51 -6.31 -18.58
CA ALA A 117 28.68 -6.95 -17.58
C ALA A 117 28.51 -6.03 -16.36
N ALA A 118 29.60 -5.44 -15.86
CA ALA A 118 29.56 -4.47 -14.78
C ALA A 118 28.68 -3.24 -15.12
N ARG A 119 28.76 -2.75 -16.37
CA ARG A 119 27.90 -1.66 -16.84
C ARG A 119 26.41 -2.03 -16.83
N LEU A 120 26.05 -3.21 -17.34
CA LEU A 120 24.65 -3.67 -17.35
C LEU A 120 24.12 -3.89 -15.93
N GLU A 121 24.94 -4.43 -15.03
CA GLU A 121 24.58 -4.57 -13.62
C GLU A 121 24.38 -3.20 -12.96
N LEU A 122 25.27 -2.24 -13.22
CA LEU A 122 25.15 -0.88 -12.70
C LEU A 122 23.84 -0.21 -13.16
N GLU A 123 23.56 -0.27 -14.46
CA GLU A 123 22.33 0.28 -15.05
C GLU A 123 21.07 -0.35 -14.43
N GLN A 124 21.10 -1.65 -14.15
CA GLN A 124 20.00 -2.36 -13.49
C GLN A 124 19.88 -1.96 -12.01
N LEU A 125 20.97 -1.97 -11.26
CA LEU A 125 21.01 -1.67 -9.84
C LEU A 125 20.56 -0.23 -9.55
N GLN A 126 20.94 0.72 -10.41
CA GLN A 126 20.52 2.12 -10.29
C GLN A 126 19.01 2.33 -10.38
N ARG A 127 18.26 1.42 -11.03
CA ARG A 127 16.79 1.48 -11.06
C ARG A 127 16.17 1.14 -9.69
N PHE A 128 16.91 0.43 -8.84
CA PHE A 128 16.52 0.08 -7.46
C PHE A 128 17.24 0.95 -6.42
N LYS A 129 17.63 2.18 -6.79
CA LYS A 129 18.22 3.13 -5.85
C LYS A 129 17.31 3.33 -4.63
N PRO A 130 17.87 3.44 -3.41
CA PRO A 130 17.07 3.78 -2.24
C PRO A 130 16.16 4.98 -2.48
N GLY A 131 14.85 4.82 -2.19
CA GLY A 131 13.81 5.79 -2.56
C GLY A 131 13.90 7.08 -1.75
N MET A 132 14.41 6.99 -0.53
CA MET A 132 14.58 8.09 0.41
C MET A 132 16.04 8.26 0.82
N SER A 133 16.48 9.51 0.96
CA SER A 133 17.69 9.83 1.73
C SER A 133 17.47 9.50 3.21
N LYS A 134 18.56 9.46 4.00
CA LYS A 134 18.47 9.21 5.45
C LYS A 134 17.54 10.18 6.16
N HIS A 135 17.59 11.46 5.78
CA HIS A 135 16.78 12.51 6.37
C HIS A 135 15.30 12.36 6.02
N GLU A 136 15.01 12.10 4.75
CA GLU A 136 13.64 11.86 4.27
C GLU A 136 13.04 10.61 4.93
N ARG A 137 13.83 9.54 5.06
CA ARG A 137 13.42 8.33 5.76
C ARG A 137 13.12 8.62 7.23
N ALA A 138 13.97 9.37 7.94
CA ALA A 138 13.72 9.73 9.33
C ALA A 138 12.41 10.52 9.50
N ILE A 139 12.12 11.46 8.59
CA ILE A 139 10.84 12.20 8.57
C ILE A 139 9.66 11.26 8.33
N SER A 140 9.77 10.33 7.36
CA SER A 140 8.72 9.35 7.05
C SER A 140 8.41 8.46 8.26
N LEU A 141 9.45 7.94 8.92
CA LEU A 141 9.32 7.11 10.12
C LEU A 141 8.75 7.88 11.31
N PHE A 142 9.15 9.15 11.50
CA PHE A 142 8.57 9.99 12.55
C PHE A 142 7.10 10.32 12.28
N THR A 143 6.74 10.57 11.01
CA THR A 143 5.34 10.77 10.61
C THR A 143 4.51 9.53 10.91
N LEU A 144 5.04 8.33 10.63
CA LEU A 144 4.39 7.07 11.00
C LEU A 144 4.30 6.88 12.53
N ASP A 145 5.33 7.21 13.30
CA ASP A 145 5.31 7.12 14.77
C ASP A 145 4.18 7.95 15.38
N VAL A 146 4.02 9.18 14.89
CA VAL A 146 2.95 10.08 15.31
C VAL A 146 1.58 9.52 14.89
N PHE A 147 1.45 9.05 13.64
CA PHE A 147 0.22 8.42 13.15
C PHE A 147 -0.19 7.22 14.00
N VAL A 148 0.74 6.30 14.26
CA VAL A 148 0.52 5.07 15.04
C VAL A 148 0.10 5.43 16.47
N SER A 149 0.84 6.33 17.12
CA SER A 149 0.54 6.78 18.48
C SER A 149 -0.86 7.40 18.57
N ALA A 150 -1.24 8.19 17.56
CA ALA A 150 -2.55 8.82 17.51
C ALA A 150 -3.68 7.81 17.30
N CYS A 151 -3.49 6.84 16.40
CA CYS A 151 -4.47 5.80 16.14
C CYS A 151 -4.64 4.86 17.34
N GLU A 152 -3.55 4.42 17.97
CA GLU A 152 -3.61 3.52 19.12
C GLU A 152 -4.26 4.19 20.35
N ALA A 153 -3.93 5.46 20.63
CA ALA A 153 -4.57 6.21 21.72
C ALA A 153 -6.07 6.46 21.49
N ALA A 154 -6.50 6.55 20.23
CA ALA A 154 -7.90 6.73 19.86
C ALA A 154 -8.64 5.40 19.59
N ASN A 155 -7.96 4.25 19.73
CA ASN A 155 -8.47 2.92 19.39
C ASN A 155 -9.04 2.83 17.95
N LEU A 156 -8.36 3.48 16.99
CA LEU A 156 -8.72 3.45 15.58
C LEU A 156 -8.20 2.18 14.90
N THR A 157 -9.00 1.59 14.02
CA THR A 157 -8.60 0.40 13.28
C THR A 157 -7.78 0.80 12.06
N TYR A 158 -6.54 0.31 11.99
CA TYR A 158 -5.66 0.49 10.84
C TYR A 158 -4.82 -0.75 10.59
N PHE A 159 -4.37 -0.97 9.36
CA PHE A 159 -3.41 -2.02 9.02
C PHE A 159 -2.57 -1.70 7.78
N LEU A 160 -1.41 -2.35 7.65
CA LEU A 160 -0.53 -2.24 6.49
C LEU A 160 -1.19 -2.78 5.21
N VAL A 161 -1.07 -2.06 4.10
CA VAL A 161 -1.56 -2.48 2.77
C VAL A 161 -0.50 -2.23 1.69
N SER A 162 -0.70 -2.71 0.46
CA SER A 162 0.11 -2.36 -0.72
C SER A 162 1.63 -2.57 -0.49
N GLY A 163 2.48 -1.59 -0.86
CA GLY A 163 3.94 -1.67 -0.76
C GLY A 163 4.43 -1.85 0.67
N SER A 164 3.74 -1.26 1.64
CA SER A 164 4.06 -1.42 3.07
C SER A 164 3.75 -2.81 3.61
N ALA A 165 2.64 -3.42 3.18
CA ALA A 165 2.30 -4.81 3.47
C ALA A 165 3.34 -5.78 2.88
N LEU A 166 3.75 -5.56 1.63
CA LEU A 166 4.83 -6.31 0.99
C LEU A 166 6.16 -6.12 1.74
N GLY A 167 6.47 -4.88 2.12
CA GLY A 167 7.67 -4.55 2.88
C GLY A 167 7.75 -5.27 4.22
N ALA A 168 6.63 -5.38 4.95
CA ALA A 168 6.57 -6.15 6.20
C ALA A 168 6.88 -7.64 6.02
N LEU A 169 6.55 -8.23 4.87
CA LEU A 169 6.87 -9.63 4.55
C LEU A 169 8.30 -9.79 4.04
N ARG A 170 8.74 -8.93 3.12
CA ARG A 170 9.97 -9.12 2.34
C ARG A 170 11.19 -8.45 2.97
N HIS A 171 11.01 -7.39 3.74
CA HIS A 171 12.10 -6.54 4.24
C HIS A 171 12.03 -6.26 5.75
N HIS A 172 10.96 -6.68 6.44
CA HIS A 172 10.62 -6.26 7.81
C HIS A 172 10.58 -4.73 7.97
N GLY A 173 10.13 -4.01 6.94
CA GLY A 173 10.13 -2.55 6.86
C GLY A 173 9.76 -2.06 5.46
N ILE A 174 9.93 -0.77 5.21
CA ILE A 174 9.71 -0.12 3.92
C ILE A 174 10.61 -0.79 2.86
N ILE A 175 10.05 -1.07 1.67
CA ILE A 175 10.83 -1.58 0.55
C ILE A 175 11.98 -0.59 0.26
N PRO A 176 13.25 -1.03 0.11
CA PRO A 176 14.39 -0.12 0.10
C PRO A 176 14.33 1.00 -0.95
N TRP A 177 13.75 0.71 -2.11
CA TRP A 177 13.58 1.63 -3.24
C TRP A 177 12.19 2.29 -3.31
N ASP A 178 11.41 2.19 -2.24
CA ASP A 178 10.08 2.78 -2.12
C ASP A 178 10.15 4.10 -1.34
N ASP A 179 9.18 4.98 -1.53
CA ASP A 179 9.25 6.37 -1.09
C ASP A 179 8.07 6.84 -0.23
N ASP A 180 7.16 5.96 0.14
CA ASP A 180 6.00 6.25 0.99
C ASP A 180 5.63 5.08 1.91
N ILE A 181 4.52 5.25 2.64
CA ILE A 181 3.97 4.27 3.59
C ILE A 181 2.47 4.20 3.40
N ASP A 182 1.94 3.00 3.20
CA ASP A 182 0.54 2.73 2.89
C ASP A 182 -0.18 2.10 4.08
N ILE A 183 -1.24 2.76 4.55
CA ILE A 183 -2.11 2.28 5.62
C ILE A 183 -3.56 2.25 5.14
N MET A 184 -4.29 1.23 5.58
CA MET A 184 -5.71 1.05 5.34
C MET A 184 -6.48 1.28 6.65
N MET A 185 -7.55 2.09 6.63
CA MET A 185 -8.39 2.42 7.80
C MET A 185 -9.87 2.19 7.54
N ASN A 186 -10.66 1.95 8.60
CA ASN A 186 -12.09 1.69 8.45
C ASN A 186 -12.82 2.99 8.07
N SER A 187 -13.53 2.98 6.93
CA SER A 187 -14.25 4.15 6.44
C SER A 187 -15.32 4.62 7.44
N SER A 188 -15.93 3.73 8.22
CA SER A 188 -16.96 4.09 9.20
C SER A 188 -16.40 4.97 10.33
N GLU A 189 -15.08 4.94 10.56
CA GLU A 189 -14.38 5.71 11.58
C GLU A 189 -13.93 7.10 11.07
N TRP A 190 -14.23 7.48 9.82
CA TRP A 190 -13.69 8.69 9.17
C TRP A 190 -13.84 9.98 10.00
N LYS A 191 -14.94 10.14 10.74
CA LYS A 191 -15.15 11.32 11.62
C LYS A 191 -14.13 11.36 12.74
N MET A 192 -13.90 10.22 13.39
CA MET A 192 -12.92 10.09 14.46
C MET A 192 -11.50 10.24 13.91
N ILE A 193 -11.20 9.63 12.76
CA ILE A 193 -9.93 9.79 12.05
C ILE A 193 -9.64 11.27 11.78
N THR A 194 -10.62 11.99 11.22
CA THR A 194 -10.49 13.42 10.92
C THR A 194 -10.28 14.24 12.20
N LYS A 195 -11.03 13.92 13.28
CA LYS A 195 -10.90 14.59 14.58
C LYS A 195 -9.53 14.34 15.22
N VAL A 196 -9.00 13.13 15.14
CA VAL A 196 -7.76 12.73 15.77
C VAL A 196 -6.58 13.27 14.97
N LEU A 197 -6.46 12.90 13.70
CA LEU A 197 -5.30 13.25 12.87
C LEU A 197 -5.32 14.70 12.38
N GLY A 198 -6.51 15.26 12.12
CA GLY A 198 -6.65 16.64 11.64
C GLY A 198 -6.37 17.72 12.70
N ASN A 199 -6.36 17.35 13.98
CA ASN A 199 -6.09 18.26 15.10
C ASN A 199 -4.68 18.11 15.69
N LEU A 200 -3.81 17.27 15.09
CA LEU A 200 -2.45 17.10 15.60
C LEU A 200 -1.61 18.37 15.34
N PRO A 201 -0.90 18.90 16.35
CA PRO A 201 0.01 20.02 16.16
C PRO A 201 1.13 19.63 15.20
N ASP A 202 1.64 20.57 14.41
CA ASP A 202 2.71 20.36 13.42
C ASP A 202 2.43 19.39 12.27
N PHE A 203 1.27 18.72 12.24
CA PHE A 203 0.85 17.82 11.17
C PHE A 203 -0.38 18.33 10.43
N GLU A 204 -0.55 17.88 9.20
CA GLU A 204 -1.67 18.21 8.33
C GLU A 204 -2.23 16.93 7.72
N LEU A 205 -3.56 16.88 7.61
CA LEU A 205 -4.30 15.80 6.98
C LEU A 205 -4.98 16.34 5.72
N TYR A 206 -4.43 16.01 4.56
CA TYR A 206 -5.01 16.32 3.26
C TYR A 206 -6.03 15.24 2.86
N ARG A 207 -7.26 15.66 2.57
CA ARG A 207 -8.43 14.78 2.44
C ARG A 207 -9.14 14.93 1.08
N PRO A 208 -8.54 14.42 -0.01
CA PRO A 208 -9.21 14.42 -1.30
C PRO A 208 -10.41 13.46 -1.29
N ARG A 209 -11.41 13.71 -2.13
CA ARG A 209 -12.66 12.93 -2.14
C ARG A 209 -12.50 11.51 -2.68
N ASN A 210 -11.71 11.34 -3.74
CA ASN A 210 -11.72 10.12 -4.56
C ASN A 210 -10.42 9.30 -4.50
N VAL A 211 -9.40 9.81 -3.83
CA VAL A 211 -8.09 9.18 -3.70
C VAL A 211 -7.69 9.15 -2.24
N GLN A 212 -6.57 8.49 -1.93
CA GLN A 212 -6.09 8.33 -0.58
C GLN A 212 -5.85 9.66 0.12
N TRP A 213 -6.09 9.68 1.42
CA TRP A 213 -5.72 10.81 2.26
C TRP A 213 -4.22 10.80 2.51
N LYS A 214 -3.67 11.97 2.81
CA LYS A 214 -2.22 12.15 3.06
C LYS A 214 -2.04 12.77 4.43
N PHE A 215 -1.23 12.14 5.27
CA PHE A 215 -0.84 12.67 6.58
C PHE A 215 0.65 13.02 6.58
N PHE A 216 0.99 14.28 6.89
CA PHE A 216 2.36 14.78 6.76
C PHE A 216 2.66 15.97 7.69
N MET A 217 3.95 16.28 7.86
CA MET A 217 4.41 17.42 8.66
C MET A 217 4.18 18.77 7.94
N LYS A 218 3.59 19.74 8.65
CA LYS A 218 3.35 21.12 8.17
C LYS A 218 4.63 21.85 7.80
N SER A 219 5.74 21.58 8.47
CA SER A 219 7.03 22.25 8.26
C SER A 219 7.75 21.84 6.97
N LEU A 220 7.28 20.81 6.26
CA LEU A 220 7.89 20.35 5.02
C LEU A 220 7.84 21.42 3.92
N PRO A 221 8.80 21.40 2.97
CA PRO A 221 8.81 22.35 1.87
C PRO A 221 7.59 22.16 0.95
N ALA A 222 7.07 23.25 0.40
CA ALA A 222 5.97 23.25 -0.56
C ALA A 222 6.44 22.86 -1.98
N GLY A 223 7.06 21.68 -2.11
CA GLY A 223 7.58 21.14 -3.38
C GLY A 223 6.68 20.08 -4.02
N ASN A 224 5.91 19.38 -3.19
CA ASN A 224 4.89 18.44 -3.63
C ASN A 224 3.51 19.14 -3.51
N LYS A 225 2.66 19.00 -4.52
CA LYS A 225 1.32 19.61 -4.57
C LYS A 225 0.30 18.55 -5.02
N PRO A 226 -0.90 18.51 -4.43
CA PRO A 226 -1.46 19.46 -3.46
C PRO A 226 -1.09 19.23 -1.98
N PHE A 227 -0.25 18.24 -1.68
CA PHE A 227 0.18 17.85 -0.34
C PHE A 227 1.71 17.72 -0.27
N LYS A 228 2.29 17.70 0.94
CA LYS A 228 3.74 17.63 1.12
C LYS A 228 4.23 16.19 1.23
N TRP A 229 5.51 15.97 0.98
CA TRP A 229 6.19 14.67 1.08
C TRP A 229 7.46 14.80 1.91
N PRO A 230 7.86 13.78 2.71
CA PRO A 230 7.22 12.46 2.90
C PRO A 230 5.85 12.51 3.57
N ASN A 231 5.00 11.52 3.28
CA ASN A 231 3.65 11.38 3.84
C ASN A 231 3.31 9.90 4.11
N VAL A 232 2.31 9.69 4.96
CA VAL A 232 1.61 8.41 5.10
C VAL A 232 0.34 8.46 4.26
N ASP A 233 0.18 7.49 3.39
CA ASP A 233 -1.00 7.27 2.56
C ASP A 233 -2.06 6.52 3.37
N ILE A 234 -3.25 7.11 3.44
CA ILE A 234 -4.40 6.56 4.16
C ILE A 234 -5.49 6.20 3.16
N PHE A 235 -5.63 4.91 2.93
CA PHE A 235 -6.72 4.31 2.17
C PHE A 235 -7.85 3.89 3.11
N PHE A 236 -9.05 3.75 2.56
CA PHE A 236 -10.24 3.34 3.32
C PHE A 236 -10.79 2.02 2.83
N PHE A 237 -11.28 1.21 3.76
CA PHE A 237 -12.05 0.00 3.48
C PHE A 237 -13.46 0.08 4.07
N ASN A 238 -14.36 -0.65 3.43
CA ASN A 238 -15.67 -0.99 3.95
C ASN A 238 -15.68 -2.48 4.32
N GLU A 239 -16.60 -2.86 5.19
CA GLU A 239 -16.83 -4.25 5.54
C GLU A 239 -18.31 -4.53 5.75
N ASP A 240 -18.67 -5.81 5.61
CA ASP A 240 -19.93 -6.39 6.07
C ASP A 240 -19.64 -7.61 6.94
N ASP A 241 -20.62 -8.46 7.19
CA ASP A 241 -20.45 -9.67 8.01
C ASP A 241 -19.47 -10.68 7.40
N THR A 242 -19.25 -10.61 6.09
CA THR A 242 -18.58 -11.64 5.31
C THR A 242 -17.33 -11.17 4.59
N HIS A 243 -17.25 -9.89 4.22
CA HIS A 243 -16.20 -9.37 3.36
C HIS A 243 -15.65 -8.01 3.82
N VAL A 244 -14.45 -7.72 3.33
CA VAL A 244 -13.74 -6.45 3.46
C VAL A 244 -13.28 -6.04 2.07
N TRP A 245 -13.51 -4.78 1.68
CA TRP A 245 -13.08 -4.26 0.38
C TRP A 245 -12.63 -2.81 0.46
N ALA A 246 -11.66 -2.44 -0.37
CA ALA A 246 -11.20 -1.07 -0.48
C ALA A 246 -12.30 -0.18 -1.10
N GLN A 247 -12.49 0.96 -0.47
CA GLN A 247 -13.37 2.04 -0.92
C GLN A 247 -12.59 3.08 -1.73
N THR A 248 -11.33 3.32 -1.36
CA THR A 248 -10.43 4.27 -2.04
C THR A 248 -10.04 3.74 -3.42
N MET A 249 -10.20 4.56 -4.47
CA MET A 249 -9.96 4.16 -5.87
C MET A 249 -8.59 3.52 -6.08
N GLY A 250 -7.53 4.14 -5.52
CA GLY A 250 -6.15 3.67 -5.67
C GLY A 250 -5.87 2.30 -5.07
N ALA A 251 -6.72 1.79 -4.18
CA ALA A 251 -6.55 0.51 -3.49
C ALA A 251 -7.65 -0.50 -3.82
N LYS A 252 -8.58 -0.22 -4.74
CA LYS A 252 -9.63 -1.18 -5.12
C LYS A 252 -9.07 -2.53 -5.60
N ALA A 253 -7.93 -2.47 -6.28
CA ALA A 253 -7.18 -3.62 -6.75
C ALA A 253 -6.33 -4.29 -5.64
N SER A 254 -6.19 -3.65 -4.48
CA SER A 254 -5.32 -4.06 -3.35
C SER A 254 -6.08 -4.69 -2.19
N LEU A 255 -7.42 -4.53 -2.12
CA LEU A 255 -8.23 -5.18 -1.08
C LEU A 255 -9.66 -5.51 -1.55
N CYS A 256 -9.95 -6.80 -1.65
CA CYS A 256 -11.26 -7.36 -1.96
C CYS A 256 -11.22 -8.81 -1.47
N SER A 257 -11.67 -9.07 -0.25
CA SER A 257 -11.35 -10.33 0.45
C SER A 257 -12.44 -10.74 1.44
N LYS A 258 -12.46 -12.03 1.83
CA LYS A 258 -13.30 -12.47 2.95
C LYS A 258 -12.82 -11.81 4.23
N LYS A 259 -13.76 -11.46 5.11
CA LYS A 259 -13.44 -10.87 6.42
C LYS A 259 -12.53 -11.77 7.25
N SER A 260 -12.69 -13.08 7.13
CA SER A 260 -11.82 -14.09 7.77
C SER A 260 -10.36 -14.08 7.29
N ASP A 261 -10.08 -13.58 6.08
CA ASP A 261 -8.72 -13.49 5.55
C ASP A 261 -8.01 -12.21 6.04
N VAL A 262 -8.79 -11.20 6.47
CA VAL A 262 -8.28 -9.93 6.99
C VAL A 262 -8.24 -9.92 8.51
N PHE A 263 -9.32 -10.34 9.18
CA PHE A 263 -9.50 -10.22 10.62
C PHE A 263 -9.49 -11.55 11.38
N PRO A 264 -9.09 -11.55 12.67
CA PRO A 264 -8.51 -10.43 13.39
C PRO A 264 -7.12 -10.12 12.83
N LEU A 265 -6.74 -8.85 12.96
CA LEU A 265 -5.45 -8.39 12.50
C LEU A 265 -4.34 -9.08 13.29
N VAL A 266 -3.21 -9.26 12.63
CA VAL A 266 -2.00 -9.85 13.22
C VAL A 266 -0.91 -8.79 13.27
N ARG A 267 0.02 -8.90 14.21
CA ARG A 267 1.10 -7.93 14.34
C ARG A 267 2.30 -8.40 13.53
N ARG A 268 2.81 -7.55 12.63
CA ARG A 268 3.93 -7.84 11.73
C ARG A 268 5.05 -6.84 11.94
N LYS A 269 6.29 -7.32 11.90
CA LYS A 269 7.46 -6.46 12.00
C LYS A 269 7.52 -5.49 10.83
N PHE A 270 7.56 -4.19 11.14
CA PHE A 270 7.73 -3.12 10.17
C PHE A 270 8.59 -2.03 10.81
N GLU A 271 9.85 -1.94 10.35
CA GLU A 271 10.85 -1.05 10.95
C GLU A 271 11.07 -1.38 12.43
N MET A 272 10.87 -0.42 13.34
CA MET A 272 10.91 -0.70 14.79
C MET A 272 9.60 -1.24 15.34
N TRP A 273 8.47 -1.02 14.67
CA TRP A 273 7.15 -1.39 15.19
C TRP A 273 6.77 -2.83 14.86
N ASN A 274 5.76 -3.32 15.58
CA ASN A 274 4.95 -4.45 15.17
C ASN A 274 3.55 -3.90 14.84
N LEU A 275 3.29 -3.64 13.56
CA LEU A 275 2.08 -2.97 13.11
C LEU A 275 0.99 -3.98 12.76
N PRO A 276 -0.30 -3.61 12.87
CA PRO A 276 -1.37 -4.48 12.44
C PRO A 276 -1.28 -4.74 10.93
N ALA A 277 -1.55 -5.97 10.54
CA ALA A 277 -1.63 -6.43 9.17
C ALA A 277 -2.76 -7.46 9.02
N PRO A 278 -3.31 -7.66 7.82
CA PRO A 278 -4.30 -8.70 7.54
C PRO A 278 -3.83 -10.08 8.01
N ARG A 279 -4.74 -10.89 8.56
CA ARG A 279 -4.46 -12.26 9.05
C ARG A 279 -3.68 -13.09 8.01
N ARG A 280 -4.17 -13.14 6.77
CA ARG A 280 -3.54 -13.90 5.66
C ARG A 280 -2.72 -12.99 4.76
N LEU A 281 -1.83 -12.19 5.36
CA LEU A 281 -1.03 -11.18 4.66
C LEU A 281 -0.30 -11.74 3.42
N HIS A 282 0.28 -12.95 3.50
CA HIS A 282 0.97 -13.58 2.37
C HIS A 282 0.06 -13.77 1.14
N PHE A 283 -1.22 -14.10 1.35
CA PHE A 283 -2.19 -14.33 0.29
C PHE A 283 -2.55 -13.01 -0.40
N LEU A 284 -2.84 -11.97 0.37
CA LEU A 284 -3.20 -10.65 -0.15
C LEU A 284 -2.02 -10.05 -0.95
N VAL A 285 -0.81 -10.09 -0.39
CA VAL A 285 0.40 -9.61 -1.07
C VAL A 285 0.70 -10.42 -2.35
N SER A 286 0.52 -11.74 -2.33
CA SER A 286 0.71 -12.57 -3.54
C SER A 286 -0.30 -12.24 -4.62
N ALA A 287 -1.54 -11.92 -4.23
CA ALA A 287 -2.58 -11.63 -5.19
C ALA A 287 -2.39 -10.26 -5.86
N GLU A 288 -1.85 -9.28 -5.14
CA GLU A 288 -1.51 -7.95 -5.67
C GLU A 288 -0.19 -7.94 -6.46
N PHE A 289 0.88 -8.53 -5.91
CA PHE A 289 2.23 -8.40 -6.47
C PHE A 289 2.72 -9.62 -7.28
N GLY A 290 1.99 -10.74 -7.21
CA GLY A 290 2.36 -12.01 -7.84
C GLY A 290 3.44 -12.75 -7.06
N GLN A 291 4.46 -13.26 -7.75
CA GLN A 291 5.60 -13.96 -7.16
C GLN A 291 6.55 -13.00 -6.43
N TYR A 292 6.05 -12.36 -5.37
CA TYR A 292 6.79 -11.31 -4.68
C TYR A 292 8.05 -11.84 -3.97
N GLN A 293 8.19 -13.13 -3.68
CA GLN A 293 9.42 -13.61 -3.03
C GLN A 293 10.61 -13.64 -4.01
N SER A 294 10.37 -13.99 -5.27
CA SER A 294 11.41 -14.12 -6.30
C SER A 294 11.50 -12.93 -7.25
N VAL A 295 10.44 -12.13 -7.40
CA VAL A 295 10.39 -11.04 -8.39
C VAL A 295 10.34 -9.67 -7.71
N CYS A 296 11.36 -8.87 -8.02
CA CYS A 296 11.53 -7.51 -7.52
C CYS A 296 11.21 -6.51 -8.64
N LYS A 297 10.34 -5.54 -8.33
CA LYS A 297 9.82 -4.54 -9.26
C LYS A 297 10.01 -3.13 -8.69
N THR A 298 10.28 -2.18 -9.55
CA THR A 298 10.26 -0.75 -9.22
C THR A 298 8.84 -0.20 -9.27
N SER A 299 8.54 0.82 -8.46
CA SER A 299 7.22 1.48 -8.50
C SER A 299 6.98 2.22 -9.82
N TYR A 300 5.73 2.17 -10.29
CA TYR A 300 5.27 2.96 -11.44
C TYR A 300 4.94 4.41 -11.08
N TYR A 301 4.98 4.76 -9.79
CA TYR A 301 4.68 6.09 -9.29
C TYR A 301 5.82 6.58 -8.39
N ASP A 302 6.22 7.83 -8.57
CA ASP A 302 7.22 8.53 -7.74
C ASP A 302 6.45 9.51 -6.87
N HIS A 303 6.20 9.15 -5.60
CA HIS A 303 5.39 9.96 -4.68
C HIS A 303 6.09 11.25 -4.30
N LYS A 304 7.42 11.23 -4.21
CA LYS A 304 8.25 12.41 -3.99
C LYS A 304 8.03 13.49 -5.05
N LYS A 305 7.90 13.10 -6.32
CA LYS A 305 7.62 14.01 -7.45
C LYS A 305 6.14 14.07 -7.85
N ASN A 306 5.29 13.25 -7.22
CA ASN A 306 3.86 13.12 -7.50
C ASN A 306 3.54 12.90 -8.98
N ARG A 307 4.22 11.94 -9.61
CA ARG A 307 4.06 11.63 -11.03
C ARG A 307 4.35 10.17 -11.35
N PHE A 308 3.81 9.72 -12.48
CA PHE A 308 4.15 8.40 -13.02
C PHE A 308 5.62 8.34 -13.46
N SER A 309 6.27 7.22 -13.14
CA SER A 309 7.60 6.86 -13.60
C SER A 309 7.57 6.56 -15.10
N PRO A 310 8.51 7.09 -15.90
CA PRO A 310 8.60 6.75 -17.32
C PRO A 310 8.80 5.24 -17.53
N LYS A 311 8.15 4.64 -18.53
CA LYS A 311 8.22 3.18 -18.76
C LYS A 311 9.65 2.63 -18.85
N HIS A 312 10.59 3.41 -19.41
CA HIS A 312 11.98 3.00 -19.56
C HIS A 312 12.77 2.96 -18.24
N THR A 313 12.28 3.61 -17.17
CA THR A 313 12.91 3.55 -15.84
C THR A 313 12.42 2.36 -15.03
N LEU A 314 11.31 1.72 -15.44
CA LEU A 314 10.77 0.56 -14.75
C LEU A 314 11.70 -0.65 -14.92
N ALA A 315 11.81 -1.43 -13.86
CA ALA A 315 12.62 -2.65 -13.84
C ALA A 315 11.85 -3.81 -13.22
N THR A 316 12.12 -5.00 -13.72
CA THR A 316 11.74 -6.26 -13.09
C THR A 316 12.96 -7.16 -13.12
N VAL A 317 13.33 -7.68 -11.94
CA VAL A 317 14.51 -8.52 -11.77
C VAL A 317 14.18 -9.68 -10.84
N ASP A 318 14.99 -10.73 -10.91
CA ASP A 318 15.06 -11.69 -9.84
C ASP A 318 15.57 -10.99 -8.57
N CYS A 319 14.86 -11.16 -7.45
CA CYS A 319 15.24 -10.58 -6.17
C CYS A 319 16.62 -11.06 -5.69
N GLU A 320 17.10 -12.23 -6.12
CA GLU A 320 18.42 -12.74 -5.80
C GLU A 320 19.54 -11.74 -6.15
N LYS A 321 19.35 -10.99 -7.24
CA LYS A 321 20.30 -9.94 -7.66
C LYS A 321 20.42 -8.78 -6.67
N LEU A 322 19.46 -8.66 -5.76
CA LEU A 322 19.35 -7.59 -4.77
C LEU A 322 19.67 -8.07 -3.35
N HIS A 323 19.78 -9.38 -3.10
CA HIS A 323 20.00 -9.94 -1.76
C HIS A 323 21.30 -9.45 -1.12
N ASN A 324 22.35 -9.18 -1.91
CA ASN A 324 23.66 -8.74 -1.39
C ASN A 324 23.72 -7.25 -1.06
N VAL A 325 22.73 -6.44 -1.47
CA VAL A 325 22.74 -4.98 -1.33
C VAL A 325 21.60 -4.46 -0.44
N PHE A 326 20.54 -5.26 -0.28
CA PHE A 326 19.33 -4.89 0.44
C PHE A 326 18.92 -5.98 1.43
N PRO A 327 18.23 -5.61 2.53
CA PRO A 327 17.73 -6.58 3.50
C PRO A 327 16.58 -7.40 2.90
N PHE A 328 16.64 -8.72 2.98
CA PHE A 328 15.56 -9.62 2.59
C PHE A 328 15.22 -10.62 3.69
N VAL A 329 13.94 -10.93 3.83
CA VAL A 329 13.41 -11.88 4.81
C VAL A 329 13.24 -13.24 4.15
N PHE A 330 13.82 -14.24 4.79
CA PHE A 330 13.72 -15.64 4.42
C PHE A 330 12.97 -16.40 5.50
N ARG A 331 12.06 -17.29 5.10
CA ARG A 331 11.33 -18.17 6.03
C ARG A 331 12.05 -19.50 6.13
N GLU A 332 12.43 -19.86 7.35
CA GLU A 332 13.08 -21.13 7.69
C GLU A 332 12.15 -21.91 8.63
N THR A 333 11.79 -23.15 8.27
CA THR A 333 10.95 -24.01 9.12
C THR A 333 11.82 -24.82 10.07
N HIS A 334 11.64 -24.62 11.38
CA HIS A 334 12.36 -25.39 12.39
C HIS A 334 11.61 -26.68 12.76
N LYS A 335 12.34 -27.66 13.32
CA LYS A 335 11.90 -29.03 13.65
C LYS A 335 10.63 -29.15 14.52
N GLN A 336 10.12 -28.05 15.08
CA GLN A 336 8.94 -28.00 15.96
C GLN A 336 7.71 -27.35 15.30
N GLY A 337 7.71 -27.13 13.98
CA GLY A 337 6.60 -26.46 13.30
C GLY A 337 6.53 -24.96 13.58
N VAL A 338 7.67 -24.36 13.92
CA VAL A 338 7.82 -22.92 14.14
C VAL A 338 8.47 -22.32 12.90
N ILE A 339 7.88 -21.24 12.37
CA ILE A 339 8.48 -20.49 11.28
C ILE A 339 9.38 -19.41 11.89
N VAL A 340 10.64 -19.40 11.47
CA VAL A 340 11.57 -18.33 11.77
C VAL A 340 11.75 -17.49 10.53
N GLU A 341 11.48 -16.19 10.65
CA GLU A 341 11.78 -15.22 9.62
C GLU A 341 13.14 -14.59 9.91
N VAL A 342 14.09 -14.83 9.00
CA VAL A 342 15.47 -14.35 9.10
C VAL A 342 15.68 -13.27 8.06
N CYS A 343 15.93 -12.05 8.51
CA CYS A 343 16.25 -10.92 7.63
C CYS A 343 17.77 -10.81 7.46
N LYS A 344 18.26 -10.88 6.22
CA LYS A 344 19.69 -10.91 5.88
C LYS A 344 20.04 -9.90 4.77
N ILE A 345 21.31 -9.49 4.71
CA ILE A 345 21.94 -8.89 3.53
C ILE A 345 23.11 -9.79 3.13
N GLY A 346 23.01 -10.45 1.98
CA GLY A 346 23.85 -11.60 1.64
C GLY A 346 23.78 -12.63 2.77
N GLU A 347 24.94 -13.03 3.28
CA GLU A 347 25.06 -13.96 4.41
C GLU A 347 24.89 -13.29 5.79
N LYS A 348 24.89 -11.95 5.85
CA LYS A 348 24.83 -11.23 7.12
C LYS A 348 23.40 -11.19 7.64
N VAL A 349 23.14 -11.92 8.72
CA VAL A 349 21.89 -11.83 9.49
C VAL A 349 21.79 -10.47 10.18
N LEU A 350 20.67 -9.78 9.95
CA LEU A 350 20.34 -8.52 10.60
C LEU A 350 19.41 -8.71 11.80
N ARG A 351 18.46 -9.64 11.69
CA ARG A 351 17.47 -9.94 12.72
C ARG A 351 16.77 -11.27 12.42
N ASN A 352 16.29 -11.91 13.49
CA ASN A 352 15.43 -13.09 13.43
C ASN A 352 14.16 -12.78 14.22
N ILE A 353 13.01 -13.17 13.70
CA ILE A 353 11.76 -13.17 14.45
C ILE A 353 11.08 -14.53 14.32
N THR A 354 10.43 -14.95 15.40
CA THR A 354 9.58 -16.13 15.38
C THR A 354 8.17 -15.73 15.01
N VAL A 355 7.57 -16.46 14.07
CA VAL A 355 6.18 -16.27 13.67
C VAL A 355 5.37 -17.56 13.87
N PRO A 356 4.12 -17.44 14.37
CA PRO A 356 3.18 -18.54 14.42
C PRO A 356 3.00 -19.23 13.06
N LEU A 357 2.79 -20.56 13.06
CA LEU A 357 2.63 -21.37 11.85
C LEU A 357 1.38 -20.98 11.02
N ASP A 358 0.37 -20.40 11.68
CA ASP A 358 -0.92 -20.02 11.10
C ASP A 358 -0.93 -18.65 10.38
N LEU A 359 0.24 -17.98 10.26
CA LEU A 359 0.43 -16.64 9.68
C LEU A 359 1.41 -16.62 8.48
#